data_AF-A0A7H9EBT2-F1
#
_entry.id   AF-A0A7H9EBT2-F1
#
_cell.length_a   1.000
_cell.length_b   1.000
_cell.length_c   1.000
_cell.angle_alpha   90.00
_cell.angle_beta   90.00
_cell.angle_gamma   90.00
#
_symmetry.space_group_name_H-M   'P 1'
#
loop_
_entity.id
_entity.type
_entity.pdbx_description
1 polymer ?
#
loop_
_entity_poly.entity_id
_entity_poly.type
_entity_poly.pdbx_seq_one_letter_code
_entity_poly.pdbx_strand_id
1 'polypeptide(L)'
;MRATFLSNYIDSFKREDGIMQLYDVFKTVMIPKGLEKLSANSTKSDYTGYWIGYDVAKRTLYIQPECCNTFTKFTLSADLKEKTIKQINREISLA
;
A
#
# COMPACT_ATOMS: atom_id res chain seq x y z
N MET A 1 -13.05 -10.02 -2.51
CA MET A 1 -14.47 -9.65 -2.71
C MET A 1 -14.80 -8.24 -2.24
N ARG A 2 -14.53 -7.85 -0.97
CA ARG A 2 -14.94 -6.53 -0.44
C ARG A 2 -14.43 -5.33 -1.25
N ALA A 3 -13.13 -5.25 -1.51
CA ALA A 3 -12.53 -4.15 -2.29
C ALA A 3 -13.11 -4.09 -3.73
N THR A 4 -13.21 -5.24 -4.40
CA THR A 4 -13.80 -5.35 -5.75
C THR A 4 -15.27 -4.93 -5.80
N PHE A 5 -16.03 -5.31 -4.76
CA PHE A 5 -17.43 -4.89 -4.65
C PHE A 5 -17.48 -3.36 -4.53
N LEU A 6 -16.79 -2.79 -3.55
CA LEU A 6 -16.78 -1.34 -3.31
C LEU A 6 -16.31 -0.54 -4.53
N SER A 7 -15.28 -1.00 -5.24
CA SER A 7 -14.77 -0.30 -6.43
C SER A 7 -15.82 -0.15 -7.54
N ASN A 8 -16.85 -1.00 -7.57
CA ASN A 8 -17.93 -0.93 -8.54
C ASN A 8 -19.08 0.01 -8.11
N TYR A 9 -19.11 0.46 -6.86
CA TYR A 9 -20.17 1.28 -6.28
C TYR A 9 -19.70 2.67 -5.80
N ILE A 10 -18.43 3.02 -6.00
CA ILE A 10 -17.97 4.39 -5.75
C ILE A 10 -18.48 5.34 -6.83
N ASP A 11 -18.75 6.58 -6.45
CA ASP A 11 -19.12 7.63 -7.38
C ASP A 11 -17.97 7.91 -8.37
N SER A 12 -18.32 8.53 -9.50
CA SER A 12 -17.31 9.10 -10.39
C SER A 12 -16.53 10.19 -9.67
N PHE A 13 -15.21 10.19 -9.82
CA PHE A 13 -14.31 11.12 -9.15
C PHE A 13 -13.36 11.79 -10.14
N LYS A 14 -12.81 12.94 -9.74
CA LYS A 14 -11.79 13.63 -10.53
C LYS A 14 -10.44 12.95 -10.33
N ARG A 15 -9.56 13.04 -11.34
CA ARG A 15 -8.26 12.37 -11.33
C ARG A 15 -7.42 12.72 -10.09
N GLU A 16 -7.47 13.98 -9.65
CA GLU A 16 -6.77 14.48 -8.48
C GLU A 16 -7.14 13.76 -7.17
N ASP A 17 -8.36 13.24 -7.07
CA ASP A 17 -8.85 12.51 -5.90
C ASP A 17 -8.57 11.01 -5.97
N GLY A 18 -8.11 10.51 -7.14
CA GLY A 18 -8.06 9.08 -7.43
C GLY A 18 -7.20 8.26 -6.48
N ILE A 19 -6.10 8.82 -5.95
CA ILE A 19 -5.27 8.13 -4.95
C ILE A 19 -6.03 7.92 -3.65
N MET A 20 -6.78 8.93 -3.19
CA MET A 20 -7.57 8.83 -1.97
C MET A 20 -8.75 7.87 -2.15
N GLN A 21 -9.41 7.91 -3.31
CA GLN A 21 -10.48 6.96 -3.64
C GLN A 21 -9.98 5.52 -3.67
N LEU A 22 -8.82 5.30 -4.28
CA LEU A 22 -8.18 3.98 -4.29
C LEU A 22 -7.84 3.51 -2.87
N TYR A 23 -7.25 4.39 -2.06
CA TYR A 23 -6.95 4.10 -0.66
C TYR A 23 -8.21 3.76 0.14
N ASP A 24 -9.30 4.50 -0.05
CA ASP A 24 -10.57 4.27 0.64
C ASP A 24 -11.24 2.94 0.32
N VAL A 25 -11.04 2.42 -0.89
CA VAL A 25 -11.47 1.06 -1.24
C VAL A 25 -10.57 0.03 -0.54
N PHE A 26 -9.25 0.21 -0.58
CA PHE A 26 -8.29 -0.75 -0.01
C PHE A 26 -8.27 -0.76 1.52
N LYS A 27 -8.53 0.35 2.21
CA LYS A 27 -8.54 0.41 3.68
C LYS A 27 -9.50 -0.61 4.30
N THR A 28 -10.55 -0.98 3.56
CA THR A 28 -11.58 -1.95 4.00
C THR A 28 -11.09 -3.39 4.10
N VAL A 29 -9.93 -3.67 3.50
CA VAL A 29 -9.26 -4.98 3.49
C VAL A 29 -7.85 -4.91 4.10
N MET A 30 -7.47 -3.78 4.69
CA MET A 30 -6.23 -3.69 5.46
C MET A 30 -6.39 -4.44 6.79
N ILE A 31 -5.33 -5.14 7.18
CA ILE A 31 -5.30 -5.97 8.37
C ILE A 31 -4.55 -5.21 9.47
N PRO A 32 -5.21 -4.85 10.59
CA PRO A 32 -4.53 -4.26 11.73
C PRO A 32 -3.53 -5.23 12.36
N LYS A 33 -2.39 -4.69 12.79
CA LYS A 33 -1.37 -5.47 13.50
C LYS A 33 -1.94 -6.12 14.76
N GLY A 34 -1.68 -7.41 14.94
CA GLY A 34 -2.15 -8.19 16.08
C GLY A 34 -3.51 -8.89 15.91
N LEU A 35 -4.23 -8.64 14.80
CA LEU A 35 -5.50 -9.33 14.51
C LEU A 35 -5.26 -10.79 14.10
N GLU A 36 -4.43 -11.00 13.07
CA GLU A 36 -4.11 -12.32 12.50
C GLU A 36 -2.85 -12.90 13.14
N LYS A 37 -2.95 -13.39 14.38
CA LYS A 37 -1.82 -13.97 15.11
C LYS A 37 -1.46 -15.37 14.59
N LEU A 38 -0.18 -15.71 14.56
CA LEU A 38 0.29 -17.07 14.21
C LEU A 38 -0.20 -18.16 15.18
N SER A 39 -0.41 -17.80 16.44
CA SER A 39 -0.98 -18.66 17.48
C SER A 39 -1.54 -17.79 18.61
N ALA A 40 -2.33 -18.37 19.53
CA ALA A 40 -3.01 -17.63 20.60
C ALA A 40 -2.07 -16.72 21.43
N ASN A 41 -0.83 -17.16 21.64
CA ASN A 41 0.18 -16.46 22.45
C ASN A 41 1.31 -15.82 21.63
N SER A 42 1.23 -15.85 20.29
CA SER A 42 2.27 -15.30 19.43
C SER A 42 2.32 -13.77 19.53
N THR A 43 3.52 -13.22 19.62
CA THR A 43 3.79 -11.78 19.42
C THR A 43 3.89 -11.40 17.94
N LYS A 44 3.97 -12.40 17.06
CA LYS A 44 3.96 -12.25 15.60
C LYS A 44 2.53 -12.37 15.06
N SER A 45 2.19 -11.50 14.13
CA SER A 45 0.92 -11.50 13.40
C SER A 45 1.17 -11.14 11.94
N ASP A 46 0.33 -11.64 11.04
CA ASP A 46 0.22 -11.09 9.69
C ASP A 46 -0.59 -9.78 9.73
N TYR A 47 -0.17 -8.80 8.93
CA TYR A 47 -0.80 -7.47 8.90
C TYR A 47 -0.39 -6.67 7.68
N THR A 48 -1.15 -5.62 7.38
CA THR A 48 -0.78 -4.69 6.30
C THR A 48 0.33 -3.77 6.78
N GLY A 49 1.58 -4.05 6.41
CA GLY A 49 2.74 -3.24 6.80
C GLY A 49 2.83 -1.87 6.13
N TYR A 50 2.25 -1.72 4.94
CA TYR A 50 2.12 -0.46 4.22
C TYR A 50 1.10 -0.58 3.09
N TRP A 51 0.59 0.56 2.62
CA TRP A 51 -0.13 0.69 1.36
C TRP A 51 0.64 1.55 0.37
N ILE A 52 0.55 1.21 -0.92
CA ILE A 52 1.15 1.97 -2.02
C ILE A 52 0.10 2.24 -3.10
N GLY A 53 0.01 3.49 -3.52
CA GLY A 53 -0.71 3.93 -4.72
C GLY A 53 0.25 4.58 -5.72
N TYR A 54 0.00 4.39 -7.01
CA TYR A 54 0.82 4.97 -8.07
C TYR A 54 -0.03 5.74 -9.07
N ASP A 55 0.21 7.05 -9.17
CA ASP A 55 -0.33 7.89 -10.24
C ASP A 55 0.59 7.80 -11.45
N VAL A 56 0.15 7.05 -12.46
CA VAL A 56 0.90 6.80 -13.70
C VAL A 56 1.11 8.09 -14.49
N ALA A 57 0.11 8.97 -14.54
CA ALA A 57 0.20 10.22 -15.30
C ALA A 57 1.24 11.17 -14.71
N LYS A 58 1.31 11.24 -13.37
CA LYS A 58 2.30 12.05 -12.65
C LYS A 58 3.59 11.29 -12.33
N ARG A 59 3.69 10.01 -12.68
CA ARG A 59 4.77 9.09 -12.28
C ARG A 59 5.11 9.21 -10.80
N THR A 60 4.08 9.28 -9.97
CA THR A 60 4.20 9.59 -8.54
C THR A 60 3.69 8.43 -7.70
N LEU A 61 4.54 7.98 -6.79
CA LEU A 61 4.25 6.98 -5.77
C LEU A 61 3.77 7.66 -4.48
N TYR A 62 2.74 7.10 -3.85
CA TYR A 62 2.23 7.49 -2.55
C TYR A 62 2.31 6.28 -1.63
N ILE A 63 2.96 6.41 -0.47
CA ILE A 63 3.17 5.34 0.49
C ILE A 63 2.57 5.75 1.84
N GLN A 64 1.74 4.89 2.42
CA GLN A 64 1.31 5.01 3.82
C GLN A 64 1.83 3.79 4.60
N PRO A 65 2.83 3.96 5.48
CA PRO A 65 3.29 2.89 6.36
C PRO A 65 2.29 2.62 7.49
N GLU A 66 2.25 1.40 8.01
CA GLU A 66 1.36 1.02 9.13
C GLU A 66 1.50 1.92 10.36
N CYS A 67 2.70 2.42 10.64
CA CYS A 67 2.97 3.22 11.83
C CYS A 67 2.55 4.70 11.73
N CYS A 68 2.05 5.16 10.58
CA CYS A 68 1.75 6.58 10.36
C CYS A 68 0.51 6.77 9.48
N ASN A 69 -0.37 7.72 9.81
CA ASN A 69 -1.56 8.00 9.01
C ASN A 69 -1.31 8.96 7.83
N THR A 70 -0.07 9.44 7.68
CA THR A 70 0.32 10.39 6.63
C THR A 70 0.94 9.68 5.44
N PHE A 71 0.64 10.17 4.25
CA PHE A 71 1.27 9.69 3.02
C PHE A 71 2.63 10.34 2.81
N THR A 72 3.64 9.53 2.53
CA THR A 72 4.88 9.98 1.89
C THR A 72 4.72 9.92 0.38
N LYS A 73 5.16 10.95 -0.33
CA LYS A 73 5.08 11.04 -1.79
C LYS A 73 6.48 11.04 -2.40
N PHE A 74 6.65 10.30 -3.49
CA PHE A 74 7.85 10.31 -4.33
C PHE A 74 7.47 10.44 -5.80
N THR A 75 8.00 11.45 -6.49
CA THR A 75 7.78 11.64 -7.94
C THR A 75 9.03 11.25 -8.69
N LEU A 76 8.88 10.33 -9.65
CA LEU A 76 9.97 9.93 -10.54
C LEU A 76 10.29 11.09 -11.49
N SER A 77 11.55 11.53 -11.47
CA SER A 77 11.98 12.59 -12.37
C SER A 77 11.95 12.15 -13.83
N ALA A 78 11.63 13.09 -14.72
CA ALA A 78 11.52 12.83 -16.15
C ALA A 78 12.88 12.61 -16.83
N ASP A 79 13.96 13.03 -16.19
CA ASP A 79 15.33 13.02 -16.69
C ASP A 79 16.18 11.86 -16.14
N LEU A 80 15.56 10.87 -15.49
CA LEU A 80 16.27 9.67 -15.04
C LEU A 80 16.87 8.91 -16.23
N LYS A 81 18.21 8.89 -16.32
CA LYS A 81 18.96 8.20 -17.38
C LYS A 81 19.46 6.82 -16.97
N GLU A 82 19.47 6.51 -15.68
CA GLU A 82 20.08 5.30 -15.14
C GLU A 82 19.12 4.54 -14.23
N LYS A 83 19.08 3.21 -14.40
CA LYS A 83 18.29 2.30 -13.56
C LYS A 83 19.23 1.55 -12.62
N THR A 84 19.15 1.85 -11.33
CA THR A 84 19.83 1.04 -10.31
C THR A 84 18.94 -0.12 -9.90
N ILE A 85 19.41 -1.36 -10.08
CA ILE A 85 18.73 -2.57 -9.60
C ILE A 85 19.48 -3.06 -8.37
N LYS A 86 18.80 -3.12 -7.23
CA LYS A 86 19.31 -3.80 -6.03
C LYS A 86 18.54 -5.11 -5.86
N GLN A 87 19.27 -6.22 -5.91
CA GLN A 87 18.75 -7.53 -5.53
C GLN A 87 18.44 -7.49 -4.02
N ILE A 88 17.21 -7.81 -3.64
CA ILE A 88 16.83 -7.93 -2.24
C ILE A 88 16.89 -9.41 -1.89
N ASN A 89 17.97 -9.82 -1.22
CA ASN A 89 18.05 -11.13 -0.59
C ASN A 89 17.37 -11.03 0.79
N ARG A 90 16.23 -11.70 0.96
CA ARG A 90 15.64 -11.91 2.28
C ARG A 90 15.90 -13.36 2.68
N GLU A 91 16.59 -13.56 3.80
CA GLU A 91 16.56 -14.86 4.47
C GLU A 91 15.15 -15.04 5.05
N ILE A 92 14.40 -16.01 4.54
CA ILE A 92 13.14 -16.42 5.14
C ILE A 92 13.50 -17.25 6.37
N SER A 93 13.57 -16.61 7.54
CA SER A 93 13.62 -17.31 8.82
C SER A 93 12.26 -17.98 9.04
N LEU A 94 12.19 -19.28 8.79
CA LEU A 94 11.13 -20.14 9.30
C LEU A 94 11.37 -20.24 10.81
N ALA A 95 10.46 -19.66 11.59
CA ALA A 95 10.40 -19.82 13.04
C ALA A 95 9.60 -21.07 13.40
#